data_AF-A0A966YLC2-F1
#
_entry.id   AF-A0A966YLC2-F1
#
_cell.length_a   1.000
_cell.length_b   1.000
_cell.length_c   1.000
_cell.angle_alpha   90.00
_cell.angle_beta   90.00
_cell.angle_gamma   90.00
#
_symmetry.space_group_name_H-M   'P 1'
#
loop_
_entity.id
_entity.type
_entity.pdbx_description
1 polymer ?
#
loop_
_entity_poly.entity_id
_entity_poly.type
_entity_poly.pdbx_seq_one_letter_code
_entity_poly.pdbx_strand_id
1 'polypeptide(L)'
;EASANEYIADDPKLINFKYFFTRKVMFMKESEAYVLLPGGFGTMDESFELLTLIQTGKTAPAPVVLLDEPGGTYWDHWYDFVTTELGNAGLISPDDMCLVRVAHTVEEAVDEVCNFYRTYHSMRFVGDQLVFRLHRPVGDDELAALSEEFAPMIVQGGISAIDATKAEVRDGDHVDLPRIVFEFDKHQWSMLRRLIDRLNENTPT
;
A
#
# COMPACT_ATOMS: atom_id res chain seq x y z
N GLU A 1 -20.58 -23.21 5.80
CA GLU A 1 -19.44 -22.54 6.45
C GLU A 1 -18.17 -23.25 6.04
N ALA A 2 -17.11 -22.52 5.72
CA ALA A 2 -15.80 -23.10 5.46
C ALA A 2 -15.13 -23.41 6.81
N SER A 3 -14.75 -24.66 7.05
CA SER A 3 -13.96 -25.06 8.21
C SER A 3 -12.49 -24.72 8.01
N ALA A 4 -11.72 -24.66 9.11
CA ALA A 4 -10.26 -24.58 9.04
C ALA A 4 -9.69 -25.73 8.19
N ASN A 5 -8.70 -25.43 7.35
CA ASN A 5 -7.97 -26.45 6.59
C ASN A 5 -6.97 -27.20 7.48
N GLU A 6 -6.42 -28.30 6.97
CA GLU A 6 -5.49 -29.18 7.70
C GLU A 6 -4.20 -28.48 8.18
N TYR A 7 -3.79 -27.40 7.52
CA TYR A 7 -2.54 -26.70 7.84
C TYR A 7 -2.67 -25.77 9.06
N ILE A 8 -3.89 -25.34 9.42
CA ILE A 8 -4.13 -24.40 10.54
C ILE A 8 -5.04 -24.98 11.63
N ALA A 9 -5.69 -26.13 11.41
CA ALA A 9 -6.72 -26.67 12.31
C ALA A 9 -6.24 -26.82 13.77
N ASP A 10 -4.97 -27.20 13.97
CA ASP A 10 -4.37 -27.41 15.30
C ASP A 10 -3.30 -26.35 15.66
N ASP A 11 -3.16 -25.28 14.87
CA ASP A 11 -2.18 -24.22 15.14
C ASP A 11 -2.73 -23.24 16.19
N PRO A 12 -1.94 -22.82 17.21
CA PRO A 12 -2.37 -21.85 18.21
C PRO A 12 -2.72 -20.47 17.63
N LYS A 13 -2.34 -20.18 16.38
CA LYS A 13 -2.70 -18.96 15.65
C LYS A 13 -4.09 -19.03 15.00
N LEU A 14 -4.80 -20.16 15.11
CA LEU A 14 -6.19 -20.26 14.62
C LEU A 14 -7.11 -19.37 15.47
N ILE A 15 -7.65 -18.33 14.85
CA ILE A 15 -8.62 -17.43 15.47
C ILE A 15 -9.99 -17.63 14.81
N ASN A 16 -10.98 -17.97 15.63
CA ASN A 16 -12.36 -18.10 15.20
C ASN A 16 -13.14 -16.82 15.46
N PHE A 17 -13.78 -16.28 14.43
CA PHE A 17 -14.57 -15.05 14.52
C PHE A 17 -16.06 -15.37 14.52
N LYS A 18 -16.77 -14.87 15.53
CA LYS A 18 -18.24 -14.99 15.60
C LYS A 18 -18.94 -14.06 14.60
N TYR A 19 -18.34 -12.91 14.31
CA TYR A 19 -18.92 -11.88 13.44
C TYR A 19 -18.07 -11.66 12.20
N PHE A 20 -18.72 -11.65 11.03
CA PHE A 20 -18.03 -11.50 9.75
C PHE A 20 -17.21 -10.20 9.65
N PHE A 21 -17.77 -9.07 10.10
CA PHE A 21 -17.07 -7.78 10.04
C PHE A 21 -15.78 -7.75 10.90
N THR A 22 -15.75 -8.46 12.04
CA THR A 22 -14.53 -8.51 12.88
C THR A 22 -13.40 -9.25 12.18
N ARG A 23 -13.71 -10.28 11.40
CA ARG A 23 -12.73 -11.00 10.60
C ARG A 23 -12.14 -10.09 9.52
N LYS A 24 -12.98 -9.33 8.80
CA LYS A 24 -12.55 -8.38 7.77
C LYS A 24 -11.61 -7.31 8.32
N VAL A 25 -11.99 -6.70 9.45
CA VAL A 25 -11.15 -5.69 10.12
C VAL A 25 -9.79 -6.26 10.52
N MET A 26 -9.74 -7.46 11.10
CA MET A 26 -8.47 -8.07 11.47
C MET A 26 -7.61 -8.40 10.27
N PHE A 27 -8.20 -8.90 9.18
CA PHE A 27 -7.48 -9.19 7.95
C PHE A 27 -6.81 -7.93 7.38
N MET A 28 -7.52 -6.79 7.39
CA MET A 28 -6.97 -5.52 6.89
C MET A 28 -5.97 -4.87 7.85
N LYS A 29 -6.14 -5.06 9.16
CA LYS A 29 -5.30 -4.41 10.18
C LYS A 29 -3.98 -5.14 10.41
N GLU A 30 -3.99 -6.47 10.34
CA GLU A 30 -2.86 -7.33 10.71
C GLU A 30 -2.06 -7.80 9.49
N SER A 31 -2.36 -7.29 8.29
CA SER A 31 -1.66 -7.62 7.04
C SER A 31 -0.87 -6.43 6.52
N GLU A 32 0.37 -6.68 6.12
CA GLU A 32 1.24 -5.70 5.47
C GLU A 32 1.19 -5.80 3.94
N ALA A 33 0.71 -6.91 3.39
CA ALA A 33 0.60 -7.14 1.96
C ALA A 33 -0.61 -8.01 1.63
N TYR A 34 -1.12 -7.88 0.41
CA TYR A 34 -2.33 -8.58 -0.04
C TYR A 34 -2.07 -9.26 -1.38
N VAL A 35 -2.31 -10.57 -1.44
CA VAL A 35 -2.26 -11.35 -2.69
C VAL A 35 -3.64 -11.94 -2.93
N LEU A 36 -4.32 -11.43 -3.94
CA LEU A 36 -5.69 -11.78 -4.31
C LEU A 36 -5.65 -12.79 -5.45
N LEU A 37 -6.20 -13.98 -5.19
CA LEU A 37 -6.36 -15.04 -6.19
C LEU A 37 -7.76 -14.97 -6.84
N PRO A 38 -7.97 -15.53 -8.04
CA PRO A 38 -9.28 -15.59 -8.67
C PRO A 38 -10.33 -16.20 -7.73
N GLY A 39 -11.49 -15.55 -7.60
CA GLY A 39 -12.50 -15.94 -6.63
C GLY A 39 -13.92 -15.50 -6.96
N GLY A 40 -14.81 -15.66 -5.99
CA GLY A 40 -16.22 -15.28 -6.11
C GLY A 40 -16.52 -13.94 -5.43
N PHE A 41 -17.77 -13.77 -5.00
CA PHE A 41 -18.22 -12.56 -4.31
C PHE A 41 -17.45 -12.25 -3.02
N GLY A 42 -17.01 -13.27 -2.27
CA GLY A 42 -16.23 -13.04 -1.05
C GLY A 42 -14.89 -12.36 -1.33
N THR A 43 -14.16 -12.85 -2.33
CA THR A 43 -12.91 -12.23 -2.77
C THR A 43 -13.15 -10.81 -3.27
N MET A 44 -14.17 -10.59 -4.10
CA MET A 44 -14.47 -9.25 -4.62
C MET A 44 -14.89 -8.26 -3.53
N ASP A 45 -15.67 -8.71 -2.56
CA ASP A 45 -16.06 -7.92 -1.39
C ASP A 45 -14.82 -7.46 -0.59
N GLU A 46 -13.91 -8.38 -0.29
CA GLU A 46 -12.65 -8.07 0.40
C GLU A 46 -11.71 -7.18 -0.46
N SER A 47 -11.62 -7.44 -1.77
CA SER A 47 -10.81 -6.64 -2.70
C SER A 47 -11.27 -5.19 -2.77
N PHE A 48 -12.56 -4.94 -3.01
CA PHE A 48 -13.07 -3.57 -3.12
C PHE A 48 -13.06 -2.86 -1.76
N GLU A 49 -13.29 -3.57 -0.65
CA GLU A 49 -13.13 -2.99 0.70
C GLU A 49 -11.70 -2.53 0.94
N LEU A 50 -10.70 -3.37 0.66
CA LEU A 50 -9.29 -3.03 0.76
C LEU A 50 -8.92 -1.81 -0.08
N LEU A 51 -9.26 -1.83 -1.37
CA LEU A 51 -8.93 -0.73 -2.29
C LEU A 51 -9.58 0.58 -1.84
N THR A 52 -10.83 0.54 -1.37
CA THR A 52 -11.51 1.71 -0.82
C THR A 52 -10.78 2.25 0.42
N LEU A 53 -10.32 1.37 1.32
CA LEU A 53 -9.59 1.78 2.52
C LEU A 53 -8.25 2.43 2.19
N ILE A 54 -7.50 1.91 1.21
CA ILE A 54 -6.24 2.50 0.75
C ILE A 54 -6.50 3.84 0.06
N GLN A 55 -7.43 3.86 -0.90
CA GLN A 55 -7.81 5.06 -1.67
C GLN A 55 -8.27 6.22 -0.78
N THR A 56 -8.94 5.92 0.34
CA THR A 56 -9.44 6.93 1.28
C THR A 56 -8.51 7.21 2.47
N GLY A 57 -7.31 6.61 2.48
CA GLY A 57 -6.32 6.79 3.54
C GLY A 57 -6.75 6.27 4.91
N LYS A 58 -7.66 5.29 4.95
CA LYS A 58 -8.12 4.65 6.19
C LYS A 58 -7.19 3.55 6.66
N THR A 59 -6.32 3.08 5.77
CA THR A 59 -5.19 2.21 6.09
C THR A 59 -3.91 2.79 5.49
N ALA A 60 -2.76 2.32 5.97
CA ALA A 60 -1.48 2.69 5.38
C ALA A 60 -1.34 2.08 3.97
N PRO A 61 -0.52 2.67 3.08
CA PRO A 61 -0.18 2.04 1.82
C PRO A 61 0.38 0.63 2.03
N ALA A 62 -0.06 -0.30 1.18
CA ALA A 62 0.37 -1.69 1.16
C ALA A 62 0.40 -2.20 -0.29
N PRO A 63 1.27 -3.16 -0.64
CA PRO A 63 1.26 -3.79 -1.95
C PRO A 63 0.04 -4.71 -2.07
N VAL A 64 -0.71 -4.52 -3.16
CA VAL A 64 -1.86 -5.36 -3.53
C VAL A 64 -1.58 -6.04 -4.86
N VAL A 65 -1.42 -7.36 -4.81
CA VAL A 65 -1.14 -8.19 -5.98
C VAL A 65 -2.40 -8.91 -6.40
N LEU A 66 -2.76 -8.77 -7.67
CA LEU A 66 -3.78 -9.55 -8.35
C LEU A 66 -3.08 -10.70 -9.06
N LEU A 67 -2.93 -11.82 -8.36
CA LEU A 67 -2.18 -12.96 -8.87
C LEU A 67 -3.11 -13.89 -9.64
N ASP A 68 -2.85 -14.06 -10.93
CA ASP A 68 -3.51 -15.03 -11.81
C ASP A 68 -2.58 -16.21 -12.11
N GLU A 69 -3.14 -17.31 -12.63
CA GLU A 69 -2.32 -18.38 -13.19
C GLU A 69 -1.67 -17.93 -14.52
N PRO A 70 -0.54 -18.55 -14.95
CA PRO A 70 0.05 -18.25 -16.25
C PRO A 70 -0.95 -18.43 -17.40
N GLY A 71 -1.26 -17.34 -18.11
CA GLY A 71 -2.25 -17.30 -19.18
C GLY A 71 -3.71 -17.18 -18.72
N GLY A 72 -3.94 -17.06 -17.42
CA GLY A 72 -5.22 -16.66 -16.85
C GLY A 72 -5.59 -15.23 -17.26
N THR A 73 -6.89 -14.96 -17.37
CA THR A 73 -7.45 -13.68 -17.83
C THR A 73 -8.44 -13.09 -16.81
N TYR A 74 -8.52 -13.68 -15.62
CA TYR A 74 -9.51 -13.27 -14.62
C TYR A 74 -9.25 -11.84 -14.18
N TRP A 75 -8.00 -11.53 -13.81
CA TRP A 75 -7.63 -10.21 -13.34
C TRP A 75 -7.49 -9.20 -14.47
N ASP A 76 -7.15 -9.62 -15.68
CA ASP A 76 -7.17 -8.76 -16.86
C ASP A 76 -8.58 -8.24 -17.15
N HIS A 77 -9.58 -9.14 -17.18
CA HIS A 77 -10.97 -8.74 -17.38
C HIS A 77 -11.49 -7.87 -16.22
N TRP A 78 -11.08 -8.13 -14.98
CA TRP A 78 -11.41 -7.26 -13.86
C TRP A 78 -10.78 -5.87 -14.02
N TYR A 79 -9.51 -5.81 -14.42
CA TYR A 79 -8.76 -4.57 -14.63
C TYR A 79 -9.40 -3.74 -15.75
N ASP A 80 -9.78 -4.39 -16.85
CA ASP A 80 -10.50 -3.78 -17.96
C ASP A 80 -11.87 -3.24 -17.51
N PHE A 81 -12.62 -4.00 -16.71
CA PHE A 81 -13.89 -3.54 -16.15
C PHE A 81 -13.70 -2.32 -15.25
N VAL A 82 -12.74 -2.36 -14.31
CA VAL A 82 -12.51 -1.25 -13.38
C VAL A 82 -12.06 0.00 -14.13
N THR A 83 -11.11 -0.12 -15.05
CA THR A 83 -10.65 1.03 -15.84
C THR A 83 -11.74 1.58 -16.76
N THR A 84 -12.50 0.70 -17.41
CA THR A 84 -13.51 1.12 -18.39
C THR A 84 -14.76 1.67 -17.73
N GLU A 85 -15.34 0.96 -16.77
CA GLU A 85 -16.64 1.31 -16.20
C GLU A 85 -16.50 2.25 -15.01
N LEU A 86 -15.48 2.08 -14.17
CA LEU A 86 -15.28 2.95 -13.00
C LEU A 86 -14.37 4.13 -13.36
N GLY A 87 -13.28 3.88 -14.09
CA GLY A 87 -12.33 4.91 -14.50
C GLY A 87 -12.92 5.91 -15.50
N ASN A 88 -13.42 5.47 -16.66
CA ASN A 88 -13.94 6.40 -17.67
C ASN A 88 -15.20 7.15 -17.21
N ALA A 89 -15.98 6.57 -16.30
CA ALA A 89 -17.13 7.24 -15.70
C ALA A 89 -16.74 8.22 -14.57
N GLY A 90 -15.46 8.30 -14.19
CA GLY A 90 -14.96 9.17 -13.13
C GLY A 90 -15.41 8.74 -11.72
N LEU A 91 -15.70 7.46 -11.52
CA LEU A 91 -16.07 6.90 -10.21
C LEU A 91 -14.85 6.63 -9.33
N ILE A 92 -13.67 6.48 -9.95
CA ILE A 92 -12.36 6.40 -9.30
C ILE A 92 -11.40 7.38 -9.98
N SER A 93 -10.31 7.73 -9.28
CA SER A 93 -9.25 8.56 -9.86
C SER A 93 -8.49 7.76 -10.92
N PRO A 94 -8.02 8.39 -12.01
CA PRO A 94 -7.12 7.76 -12.97
C PRO A 94 -5.86 7.16 -12.33
N ASP A 95 -5.41 7.73 -11.20
CA ASP A 95 -4.24 7.26 -10.45
C ASP A 95 -4.52 6.03 -9.58
N ASP A 96 -5.78 5.68 -9.31
CA ASP A 96 -6.09 4.61 -8.34
C ASP A 96 -5.67 3.21 -8.82
N MET A 97 -5.45 3.03 -10.12
CA MET A 97 -4.93 1.76 -10.64
C MET A 97 -3.45 1.52 -10.31
N CYS A 98 -2.72 2.52 -9.81
CA CYS A 98 -1.39 2.29 -9.25
C CYS A 98 -1.42 1.47 -7.95
N LEU A 99 -2.59 1.35 -7.31
CA LEU A 99 -2.75 0.63 -6.05
C LEU A 99 -2.59 -0.88 -6.20
N VAL A 100 -2.77 -1.41 -7.42
CA VAL A 100 -2.75 -2.85 -7.71
C VAL A 100 -1.67 -3.20 -8.72
N ARG A 101 -1.12 -4.41 -8.58
CA ARG A 101 -0.23 -5.03 -9.56
C ARG A 101 -0.81 -6.36 -10.02
N VAL A 102 -1.06 -6.52 -11.32
CA VAL A 102 -1.35 -7.84 -11.90
C VAL A 102 -0.05 -8.63 -12.04
N ALA A 103 -0.08 -9.89 -11.60
CA ALA A 103 1.04 -10.83 -11.68
C ALA A 103 0.53 -12.18 -12.20
N HIS A 104 1.35 -12.90 -12.97
CA HIS A 104 1.02 -14.22 -13.51
C HIS A 104 1.91 -15.33 -12.97
N THR A 105 2.85 -14.98 -12.08
CA THR A 105 3.76 -15.92 -11.43
C THR A 105 3.88 -15.58 -9.94
N VAL A 106 4.26 -16.59 -9.15
CA VAL A 106 4.49 -16.40 -7.72
C VAL A 106 5.71 -15.49 -7.50
N GLU A 107 6.71 -15.60 -8.37
CA GLU A 107 7.93 -14.80 -8.34
C GLU A 107 7.60 -13.31 -8.52
N GLU A 108 6.79 -12.95 -9.52
CA GLU A 108 6.34 -11.56 -9.71
C GLU A 108 5.56 -11.02 -8.51
N ALA A 109 4.72 -11.86 -7.89
CA ALA A 109 3.96 -11.47 -6.71
C ALA A 109 4.87 -11.21 -5.50
N VAL A 110 5.86 -12.08 -5.27
CA VAL A 110 6.86 -11.92 -4.19
C VAL A 110 7.73 -10.69 -4.45
N ASP A 111 8.19 -10.52 -5.69
CA ASP A 111 9.01 -9.37 -6.08
C ASP A 111 8.29 -8.05 -5.85
N GLU A 112 7.00 -7.95 -6.18
CA GLU A 112 6.18 -6.77 -5.89
C GLU A 112 6.11 -6.46 -4.39
N VAL A 113 5.83 -7.47 -3.55
CA VAL A 113 5.75 -7.30 -2.10
C VAL A 113 7.10 -6.88 -1.51
N CYS A 114 8.19 -7.56 -1.90
CA CYS A 114 9.53 -7.25 -1.41
C CYS A 114 10.04 -5.90 -1.93
N ASN A 115 9.75 -5.56 -3.19
CA ASN A 115 10.15 -4.30 -3.79
C ASN A 115 9.47 -3.12 -3.09
N PHE A 116 8.17 -3.22 -2.78
CA PHE A 116 7.43 -2.18 -2.07
C PHE A 116 8.15 -1.73 -0.78
N TYR A 117 8.60 -2.68 0.04
CA TYR A 117 9.29 -2.43 1.30
C TYR A 117 10.82 -2.25 1.17
N ARG A 118 11.37 -2.16 -0.05
CA ARG A 118 12.82 -2.04 -0.24
C ARG A 118 13.37 -0.74 0.36
N THR A 119 12.73 0.39 0.06
CA THR A 119 13.09 1.69 0.64
C THR A 119 12.07 2.16 1.67
N TYR A 120 10.78 1.96 1.43
CA TYR A 120 9.73 2.36 2.36
C TYR A 120 9.63 1.39 3.54
N HIS A 121 9.60 1.92 4.76
CA HIS A 121 9.33 1.11 5.96
C HIS A 121 7.91 1.35 6.46
N SER A 122 7.56 2.61 6.73
CA SER A 122 6.26 2.98 7.32
C SER A 122 6.06 4.49 7.26
N MET A 123 4.84 4.95 7.53
CA MET A 123 4.54 6.38 7.65
C MET A 123 3.77 6.72 8.92
N ARG A 124 3.81 8.00 9.32
CA ARG A 124 2.93 8.55 10.36
C ARG A 124 2.66 10.03 10.14
N PHE A 125 1.54 10.50 10.67
CA PHE A 125 1.27 11.94 10.77
C PHE A 125 1.85 12.51 12.07
N VAL A 126 2.45 13.69 11.97
CA VAL A 126 2.89 14.53 13.09
C VAL A 126 2.33 15.94 12.85
N GLY A 127 1.16 16.23 13.42
CA GLY A 127 0.40 17.43 13.05
C GLY A 127 -0.14 17.29 11.62
N ASP A 128 0.13 18.29 10.78
CA ASP A 128 -0.24 18.29 9.36
C ASP A 128 0.86 17.70 8.44
N GLN A 129 2.00 17.35 9.02
CA GLN A 129 3.11 16.75 8.29
C GLN A 129 2.98 15.23 8.24
N LEU A 130 3.28 14.66 7.08
CA LEU A 130 3.43 13.23 6.86
C LEU A 130 4.92 12.88 6.89
N VAL A 131 5.29 12.01 7.82
CA VAL A 131 6.66 11.50 7.96
C VAL A 131 6.71 10.10 7.37
N PHE A 132 7.62 9.89 6.43
CA PHE A 132 7.95 8.58 5.87
C PHE A 132 9.26 8.11 6.47
N ARG A 133 9.26 6.93 7.09
CA ARG A 133 10.46 6.24 7.51
C ARG A 133 10.94 5.32 6.41
N LEU A 134 12.25 5.33 6.20
CA LEU A 134 12.90 4.69 5.07
C LEU A 134 14.06 3.81 5.55
N HIS A 135 14.39 2.78 4.76
CA HIS A 135 15.54 1.91 5.01
C HIS A 135 16.87 2.51 4.56
N ARG A 136 16.84 3.58 3.77
CA ARG A 136 18.02 4.32 3.31
C ARG A 136 17.79 5.84 3.38
N PRO A 137 18.85 6.63 3.53
CA PRO A 137 18.75 8.07 3.31
C PRO A 137 18.47 8.38 1.84
N VAL A 138 17.85 9.53 1.61
CA VAL A 138 17.55 10.10 0.29
C VAL A 138 18.36 11.38 0.16
N GLY A 139 19.14 11.49 -0.92
CA GLY A 139 20.03 12.64 -1.14
C GLY A 139 19.27 13.88 -1.60
N ASP A 140 19.87 15.06 -1.43
CA ASP A 140 19.23 16.36 -1.72
C ASP A 140 18.74 16.48 -3.17
N ASP A 141 19.50 15.99 -4.15
CA ASP A 141 19.12 16.01 -5.57
C ASP A 141 17.88 15.13 -5.83
N GLU A 142 17.81 13.97 -5.17
CA GLU A 142 16.65 13.07 -5.27
C GLU A 142 15.42 13.69 -4.58
N LEU A 143 15.59 14.32 -3.41
CA LEU A 143 14.52 15.03 -2.72
C LEU A 143 13.96 16.19 -3.54
N ALA A 144 14.83 16.95 -4.22
CA ALA A 144 14.43 18.04 -5.10
C ALA A 144 13.59 17.52 -6.29
N ALA A 145 14.06 16.45 -6.94
CA ALA A 145 13.32 15.81 -8.04
C ALA A 145 11.95 15.26 -7.58
N LEU A 146 11.90 14.57 -6.44
CA LEU A 146 10.65 14.07 -5.87
C LEU A 146 9.70 15.21 -5.49
N SER A 147 10.21 16.34 -5.00
CA SER A 147 9.39 17.50 -4.66
C SER A 147 8.71 18.11 -5.88
N GLU A 148 9.41 18.14 -7.02
CA GLU A 148 8.86 18.62 -8.29
C GLU A 148 7.84 17.62 -8.86
N GLU A 149 8.22 16.33 -8.92
CA GLU A 149 7.39 15.27 -9.49
C GLU A 149 6.07 15.08 -8.72
N PHE A 150 6.12 15.16 -7.38
CA PHE A 150 4.99 14.96 -6.49
C PHE A 150 4.40 16.27 -5.94
N ALA A 151 4.68 17.41 -6.57
CA ALA A 151 4.10 18.70 -6.19
C ALA A 151 2.56 18.68 -6.01
N PRO A 152 1.76 17.95 -6.82
CA PRO A 152 0.30 17.91 -6.64
C PRO A 152 -0.19 17.35 -5.30
N MET A 153 0.61 16.56 -4.58
CA MET A 153 0.24 16.02 -3.26
C MET A 153 0.85 16.80 -2.08
N ILE A 154 1.61 17.86 -2.36
CA ILE A 154 2.31 18.66 -1.36
C ILE A 154 1.56 19.99 -1.19
N VAL A 155 1.05 20.25 0.02
CA VAL A 155 0.28 21.47 0.33
C VAL A 155 1.15 22.71 0.19
N GLN A 156 2.38 22.65 0.68
CA GLN A 156 3.38 23.72 0.57
C GLN A 156 4.80 23.20 0.75
N GLY A 157 5.77 23.95 0.20
CA GLY A 157 7.19 23.63 0.31
C GLY A 157 7.58 22.47 -0.61
N GLY A 158 8.11 21.40 -0.03
CA GLY A 158 8.62 20.23 -0.74
C GLY A 158 8.87 19.07 0.23
N ILE A 159 9.46 18.01 -0.29
CA ILE A 159 9.91 16.85 0.48
C ILE A 159 11.30 17.15 1.02
N SER A 160 11.54 16.87 2.30
CA SER A 160 12.84 17.11 2.94
C SER A 160 13.21 15.99 3.90
N ALA A 161 14.50 15.69 4.03
CA ALA A 161 14.99 14.80 5.09
C ALA A 161 14.92 15.51 6.45
N ILE A 162 14.61 14.76 7.51
CA ILE A 162 14.61 15.26 8.90
C ILE A 162 15.19 14.22 9.85
N ASP A 163 15.60 14.67 11.03
CA ASP A 163 15.80 13.79 12.19
C ASP A 163 14.46 13.32 12.78
N ALA A 164 14.51 12.30 13.63
CA ALA A 164 13.34 11.83 14.37
C ALA A 164 12.62 12.97 15.09
N THR A 165 11.31 13.10 14.88
CA THR A 165 10.52 14.13 15.53
C THR A 165 10.46 13.90 17.05
N LYS A 166 10.21 14.96 17.83
CA LYS A 166 10.04 14.81 19.30
C LYS A 166 8.95 13.80 19.67
N ALA A 167 7.90 13.71 18.86
CA ALA A 167 6.83 12.74 19.06
C ALA A 167 7.33 11.31 18.84
N GLU A 168 8.06 11.05 17.76
CA GLU A 168 8.67 9.74 17.47
C GLU A 168 9.69 9.32 18.52
N VAL A 169 10.54 10.25 18.98
CA VAL A 169 11.53 9.98 20.04
C VAL A 169 10.85 9.56 21.34
N ARG A 170 9.78 10.25 21.72
CA ARG A 170 9.00 9.90 22.92
C ARG A 170 8.36 8.53 22.80
N ASP A 171 7.86 8.19 21.61
CA ASP A 171 7.12 6.96 21.37
C ASP A 171 8.05 5.76 21.06
N GLY A 172 9.38 5.98 20.94
CA GLY A 172 10.35 4.95 20.60
C GLY A 172 10.21 4.43 19.16
N ASP A 173 9.65 5.24 18.28
CA ASP A 173 9.14 4.82 16.97
C ASP A 173 10.25 4.84 15.90
N HIS A 174 11.04 3.75 15.86
CA HIS A 174 12.11 3.52 14.89
C HIS A 174 13.03 4.74 14.71
N VAL A 175 13.51 5.28 15.82
CA VAL A 175 14.25 6.56 15.89
C VAL A 175 15.59 6.55 15.14
N ASP A 176 16.08 5.37 14.80
CA ASP A 176 17.33 5.11 14.08
C ASP A 176 17.18 5.14 12.55
N LEU A 177 15.96 5.00 12.01
CA LEU A 177 15.75 4.96 10.57
C LEU A 177 15.85 6.35 9.91
N PRO A 178 16.40 6.46 8.69
CA PRO A 178 16.25 7.65 7.87
C PRO A 178 14.77 7.99 7.61
N ARG A 179 14.46 9.27 7.39
CA ARG A 179 13.09 9.71 7.15
C ARG A 179 13.00 10.99 6.33
N ILE A 180 11.90 11.11 5.59
CA ILE A 180 11.52 12.30 4.84
C ILE A 180 10.18 12.83 5.38
N VAL A 181 9.94 14.12 5.19
CA VAL A 181 8.72 14.79 5.62
C VAL A 181 8.20 15.74 4.54
N PHE A 182 6.89 15.88 4.48
CA PHE A 182 6.19 16.88 3.66
C PHE A 182 4.80 17.15 4.23
N GLU A 183 4.21 18.29 3.90
CA GLU A 183 2.81 18.59 4.23
C GLU A 183 1.91 17.98 3.16
N PHE A 184 1.20 16.91 3.51
CA PHE A 184 0.48 16.08 2.56
C PHE A 184 -0.98 16.52 2.37
N ASP A 185 -1.42 16.62 1.11
CA ASP A 185 -2.83 16.77 0.77
C ASP A 185 -3.57 15.44 0.96
N LYS A 186 -4.44 15.39 1.97
CA LYS A 186 -5.26 14.22 2.35
C LYS A 186 -6.32 13.84 1.29
N HIS A 187 -6.33 14.46 0.13
CA HIS A 187 -7.10 14.03 -1.03
C HIS A 187 -6.26 13.23 -2.05
N GLN A 188 -4.94 13.11 -1.86
CA GLN A 188 -4.00 12.53 -2.83
C GLN A 188 -3.41 11.18 -2.37
N TRP A 189 -4.20 10.31 -1.73
CA TRP A 189 -3.69 9.07 -1.12
C TRP A 189 -3.06 8.09 -2.11
N SER A 190 -3.60 7.96 -3.32
CA SER A 190 -3.01 7.09 -4.35
C SER A 190 -1.62 7.56 -4.79
N MET A 191 -1.32 8.86 -4.69
CA MET A 191 0.03 9.37 -5.01
C MET A 191 1.12 8.87 -4.04
N LEU A 192 0.76 8.50 -2.80
CA LEU A 192 1.72 7.92 -1.86
C LEU A 192 2.26 6.58 -2.35
N ARG A 193 1.43 5.77 -3.02
CA ARG A 193 1.85 4.52 -3.62
C ARG A 193 2.90 4.77 -4.71
N ARG A 194 2.66 5.74 -5.59
CA ARG A 194 3.60 6.17 -6.63
C ARG A 194 4.91 6.70 -6.06
N LEU A 195 4.86 7.44 -4.94
CA LEU A 195 6.06 7.91 -4.25
C LEU A 195 6.92 6.73 -3.77
N ILE A 196 6.30 5.69 -3.20
CA ILE A 196 6.99 4.49 -2.74
C ILE A 196 7.67 3.79 -3.92
N ASP A 197 6.96 3.61 -5.03
CA ASP A 197 7.52 2.99 -6.24
C ASP A 197 8.73 3.80 -6.77
N ARG A 198 8.60 5.13 -6.83
CA ARG A 198 9.68 6.03 -7.28
C ARG A 198 10.91 6.01 -6.36
N LEU A 199 10.71 5.95 -5.04
CA LEU A 199 11.81 5.79 -4.07
C LEU A 199 12.55 4.46 -4.28
N ASN A 200 11.83 3.42 -4.66
CA ASN A 200 12.42 2.12 -4.94
C ASN A 200 13.28 2.17 -6.21
N GLU A 201 12.84 2.77 -7.32
CA GLU A 201 13.60 2.85 -8.58
C GLU A 201 15.03 3.42 -8.44
N ASN A 202 15.24 4.38 -7.53
CA ASN A 202 16.54 5.00 -7.30
C ASN A 202 17.43 4.22 -6.31
N THR A 203 16.99 3.03 -5.87
CA THR A 203 17.75 2.18 -4.95
C THR A 203 18.68 1.28 -5.74
N PRO A 204 20.01 1.34 -5.52
CA PRO A 204 20.94 0.42 -6.15
C PRO A 204 20.60 -1.03 -5.79
N THR A 205 20.66 -1.93 -6.78
CA THR A 205 20.54 -3.39 -6.61
C THR A 205 21.69 -3.98 -5.81
#